data_AF-A0A661JAB8-F1
#
_entry.id   AF-A0A661JAB8-F1
#
_cell.length_a   1.000
_cell.length_b   1.000
_cell.length_c   1.000
_cell.angle_alpha   90.00
_cell.angle_beta   90.00
_cell.angle_gamma   90.00
#
_symmetry.space_group_name_H-M   'P 1'
#
loop_
_entity.id
_entity.type
_entity.pdbx_description
1 polymer ?
#
loop_
_entity_poly.entity_id
_entity_poly.type
_entity_poly.pdbx_seq_one_letter_code
_entity_poly.pdbx_strand_id
1 'polypeptide(L)' 'MRTLKIYVDGASSGNPGDAGYGFLIKDEEDDILTSKSGYIGRTTCNVAEYTALILALQEAMRFKPDHVE' A
#
# COMPACT_ATOMS: atom_id res chain seq x y z
N MET A 1 -7.93 -11.52 -17.96
CA MET A 1 -6.87 -11.55 -16.96
C MET A 1 -6.99 -10.24 -16.20
N ARG A 2 -7.37 -10.27 -14.93
CA ARG A 2 -7.61 -9.09 -14.12
C ARG A 2 -6.29 -8.61 -13.53
N THR A 3 -5.82 -7.44 -13.95
CA THR A 3 -4.57 -6.84 -13.47
C THR A 3 -4.91 -5.65 -12.58
N LEU A 4 -4.22 -5.54 -11.44
CA LEU A 4 -4.34 -4.38 -10.56
C LEU A 4 -3.04 -3.61 -10.51
N LYS A 5 -3.13 -2.29 -10.64
CA LYS A 5 -2.02 -1.35 -10.38
C LYS A 5 -2.05 -0.96 -8.92
N ILE A 6 -0.98 -1.24 -8.18
CA ILE A 6 -0.86 -0.89 -6.77
C ILE A 6 0.26 0.11 -6.55
N TYR A 7 -0.12 1.30 -6.09
CA TYR A 7 0.83 2.31 -5.63
C TYR A 7 0.90 2.25 -4.12
N VAL A 8 2.10 2.13 -3.57
CA VAL A 8 2.34 2.08 -2.13
C VAL A 8 3.39 3.11 -1.76
N ASP A 9 3.25 3.68 -0.57
CA ASP A 9 4.24 4.55 0.02
C ASP A 9 4.21 4.41 1.55
N GLY A 10 5.36 4.59 2.17
CA GLY A 10 5.50 4.56 3.61
C GLY A 10 6.55 5.56 4.05
N ALA A 11 6.20 6.35 5.06
CA ALA A 11 7.06 7.44 5.53
C ALA A 11 7.27 7.36 7.02
N SER A 12 8.46 7.76 7.47
CA SER A 12 8.79 7.93 8.89
C SER A 12 9.53 9.26 9.10
N SER A 13 9.15 9.99 10.14
CA SER A 13 9.78 11.28 10.52
C SER A 13 11.13 11.10 11.26
N GLY A 14 11.87 10.03 10.95
CA GLY A 14 13.13 9.64 11.61
C GLY A 14 13.49 8.16 11.39
N ASN A 15 14.59 7.70 12.00
CA ASN A 15 15.03 6.30 11.93
C ASN A 15 15.42 5.73 13.31
N PRO A 16 14.45 5.41 14.21
CA PRO A 16 13.00 5.44 14.01
C PRO A 16 12.32 6.79 14.35
N GLY A 17 11.15 7.04 13.76
CA GLY A 17 10.30 8.21 13.98
C GLY A 17 8.81 7.88 13.83
N ASP A 18 7.92 8.86 14.07
CA ASP A 18 6.49 8.69 13.81
C ASP A 18 6.26 8.39 12.33
N ALA A 19 5.48 7.33 12.07
CA ALA A 19 5.40 6.74 10.74
C ALA A 19 3.96 6.43 10.33
N GLY A 20 3.75 6.44 9.02
CA GLY A 20 2.48 6.09 8.39
C GLY A 20 2.69 5.33 7.08
N TYR A 21 1.61 4.75 6.60
CA TYR A 21 1.54 4.11 5.28
C TYR A 21 0.43 4.73 4.44
N GLY A 22 0.53 4.56 3.14
CA GLY A 22 -0.52 4.84 2.17
C GLY A 22 -0.45 3.86 1.01
N PHE A 23 -1.61 3.50 0.48
CA PHE A 23 -1.69 2.80 -0.79
C PHE A 23 -2.94 3.16 -1.59
N LEU A 24 -2.86 2.93 -2.89
CA LEU A 24 -3.90 3.12 -3.89
C LEU A 24 -3.92 1.90 -4.81
N ILE A 25 -5.09 1.31 -5.00
CA ILE A 25 -5.31 0.20 -5.94
C ILE A 25 -6.21 0.70 -7.05
N LYS A 26 -5.78 0.47 -8.30
CA LYS A 26 -6.56 0.72 -9.50
C LYS A 26 -6.74 -0.53 -10.33
N ASP A 27 -7.75 -0.55 -11.17
CA ASP A 27 -7.89 -1.55 -12.22
C ASP A 27 -7.12 -1.18 -13.49
N GLU A 28 -7.28 -2.01 -14.52
CA GLU A 28 -6.67 -1.84 -15.84
C GLU A 28 -7.06 -0.53 -16.55
N GLU A 29 -8.23 0.04 -16.23
CA GLU A 29 -8.77 1.28 -16.81
C GLU A 29 -8.32 2.52 -16.03
N ASP A 30 -7.42 2.35 -15.05
CA ASP A 30 -6.94 3.39 -14.13
C ASP A 30 -8.01 3.93 -13.17
N ASP A 31 -9.15 3.24 -13.04
CA ASP A 31 -10.19 3.56 -12.07
C ASP A 31 -9.77 3.16 -10.66
N ILE A 32 -10.02 4.04 -9.70
CA ILE A 32 -9.65 3.82 -8.30
C ILE A 32 -10.62 2.83 -7.66
N LEU A 33 -10.12 1.64 -7.33
CA LEU A 33 -10.89 0.63 -6.61
C LEU A 33 -10.90 0.90 -5.11
N THR A 34 -9.76 1.30 -4.54
CA THR A 34 -9.64 1.66 -3.12
C THR A 34 -8.36 2.47 -2.86
N SER A 35 -8.40 3.31 -1.84
CA SER A 35 -7.21 3.93 -1.24
C SER A 35 -7.32 3.86 0.28
N LYS A 36 -6.20 3.61 0.95
CA LYS A 36 -6.13 3.59 2.42
C LYS A 36 -4.81 4.18 2.89
N SER A 37 -4.85 4.78 4.08
CA SER A 37 -3.66 5.25 4.79
C SER A 37 -3.88 5.11 6.29
N GLY A 38 -2.79 5.12 7.05
CA GLY A 38 -2.86 5.00 8.50
C GLY A 38 -1.55 5.27 9.20
N TYR A 39 -1.64 5.64 10.49
CA TYR A 39 -0.50 5.74 11.39
C TYR A 39 -0.13 4.37 11.94
N ILE A 40 1.17 4.06 12.00
CA ILE A 40 1.70 2.73 12.39
C ILE A 40 2.67 2.82 13.59
N GLY A 41 2.59 3.92 14.35
CA GLY A 41 3.46 4.12 15.50
C GLY A 41 4.83 4.68 15.11
N ARG A 42 5.82 4.42 15.97
CA ARG A 42 7.21 4.82 15.73
C ARG A 42 8.01 3.67 15.14
N THR A 43 8.45 3.82 13.90
CA THR A 43 9.26 2.81 13.21
C THR A 43 10.25 3.43 12.23
N THR A 44 10.96 2.63 11.45
CA THR A 44 11.89 3.11 10.41
C THR A 44 11.16 3.33 9.09
N CYS A 45 11.76 4.09 8.16
CA CYS A 45 11.16 4.31 6.83
C CYS A 45 10.95 2.98 6.09
N ASN A 46 11.94 2.08 6.12
CA ASN A 46 11.83 0.77 5.47
C ASN A 46 10.67 -0.04 6.03
N VAL A 47 10.46 -0.04 7.35
CA VAL A 47 9.31 -0.75 7.94
C VAL A 47 8.00 -0.11 7.50
N ALA A 48 7.93 1.22 7.36
CA ALA A 48 6.74 1.89 6.86
C ALA A 48 6.43 1.51 5.40
N GLU A 49 7.42 1.51 4.50
CA GLU A 49 7.25 1.11 3.10
C GLU A 49 6.82 -0.35 2.97
N TYR A 50 7.47 -1.27 3.69
CA TYR A 50 7.06 -2.68 3.69
C TYR A 50 5.67 -2.88 4.28
N THR A 51 5.30 -2.10 5.30
CA THR A 51 3.94 -2.14 5.87
C THR A 51 2.91 -1.70 4.83
N ALA A 52 3.17 -0.64 4.08
CA ALA A 52 2.32 -0.18 2.98
C ALA A 52 2.13 -1.27 1.93
N LEU A 53 3.23 -1.91 1.49
CA LEU A 53 3.21 -2.99 0.51
C LEU A 53 2.39 -4.19 0.98
N ILE A 54 2.63 -4.68 2.20
CA ILE A 54 1.93 -5.85 2.74
C ILE A 54 0.43 -5.59 2.86
N LEU A 55 0.04 -4.43 3.40
CA LEU A 55 -1.37 -4.07 3.56
C LEU A 55 -2.07 -3.89 2.21
N ALA A 56 -1.38 -3.31 1.22
CA ALA A 56 -1.93 -3.16 -0.12
C ALA A 56 -2.16 -4.51 -0.82
N LEU A 57 -1.21 -5.45 -0.71
CA LEU A 57 -1.36 -6.80 -1.27
C LEU A 57 -2.48 -7.59 -0.59
N GLN A 58 -2.61 -7.47 0.74
CA GLN A 58 -3.72 -8.08 1.48
C GLN A 58 -5.07 -7.52 1.02
N GLU A 59 -5.15 -6.21 0.80
CA GLU A 59 -6.37 -5.57 0.28
C GLU A 59 -6.66 -6.01 -1.16
N ALA A 60 -5.64 -6.14 -2.00
CA ALA A 60 -5.76 -6.56 -3.40
C ALA A 60 -6.39 -7.95 -3.53
N MET A 61 -6.13 -8.87 -2.58
CA MET A 61 -6.72 -10.21 -2.58
C MET A 61 -8.26 -10.19 -2.58
N ARG A 62 -8.90 -9.13 -2.05
CA ARG A 62 -10.37 -8.98 -2.08
C ARG A 62 -10.93 -8.90 -3.50
N PHE A 63 -10.13 -8.41 -4.45
CA PHE A 63 -10.50 -8.26 -5.84
C PHE A 63 -10.16 -9.49 -6.70
N LYS A 64 -9.48 -10.50 -6.12
CA LYS A 64 -9.07 -11.74 -6.81
C LYS A 64 -8.36 -11.47 -8.16
N PRO A 65 -7.26 -10.70 -8.16
CA PRO A 65 -6.51 -10.43 -9.38
C PRO A 65 -5.80 -11.68 -9.90
N ASP A 66 -5.61 -11.75 -11.21
CA ASP A 66 -4.71 -12.71 -11.84
C ASP A 66 -3.26 -12.19 -11.83
N HIS A 67 -3.08 -10.86 -11.82
CA HIS A 67 -1.79 -10.20 -11.81
C HIS A 67 -1.84 -8.88 -11.01
N VAL A 68 -0.70 -8.51 -10.43
CA VAL A 68 -0.54 -7.27 -9.68
C VAL A 68 0.74 -6.61 -10.16
N GLU A 69 0.66 -5.33 -10.50
CA GLU A 69 1.79 -4.48 -10.89
C GLU A 69 2.02 -3.35 -9.88
#